data_AF-A0A9W4WXY1-F1
#
_entry.id   AF-A0A9W4WXY1-F1
#
_cell.length_a   1.000
_cell.length_b   1.000
_cell.length_c   1.000
_cell.angle_alpha   90.00
_cell.angle_beta   90.00
_cell.angle_gamma   90.00
#
_symmetry.space_group_name_H-M   'P 1'
#
loop_
_entity.id
_entity.type
_entity.pdbx_description
1 polymer ?
#
loop_
_entity_poly.entity_id
_entity_poly.type
_entity_poly.pdbx_seq_one_letter_code
_entity_poly.pdbx_strand_id
1 'polypeptide(L)'
;GGAHDMVDNLKNREIPEIAWSRTLPTNEAEKEKTSSDQVIRYGDEIANHRDIPFMPVNIEESKEYIYGTPHYILRLYGYLVNGQKAVVTITGIKVFFDICVPNNTSIPKFWSKIKGILATGKDGSGNTVNMNLIQMECIKAYPIRGYHAKKKLYFRIITPNKDLRFTALDIISSYNSNDDPECKIETASDDTGTYYCKVAREYKIPLSGWGLVSDYRYNFSAPYYAKSQHCPHAFYVYIDNFRLIDNFEPLYKIYPSSFFVHDRALILTWDIETYDSRGLGNFPEAKNDTSQ
;
A
#
# COMPACT_ATOMS: atom_id res chain seq x y z
N GLY A 1 60.28 -0.99 46.41
CA GLY A 1 60.66 -1.74 45.20
C GLY A 1 59.70 -2.89 45.04
N GLY A 2 59.19 -3.09 43.82
CA GLY A 2 58.27 -4.20 43.52
C GLY A 2 56.90 -3.80 42.97
N ALA A 3 56.77 -2.60 42.38
CA ALA A 3 55.70 -2.30 41.43
C ALA A 3 56.32 -2.36 40.03
N HIS A 4 56.47 -3.56 39.45
CA HIS A 4 56.84 -3.70 38.04
C HIS A 4 56.52 -5.04 37.35
N ASP A 5 55.93 -6.05 38.03
CA ASP A 5 55.76 -7.40 37.44
C ASP A 5 54.31 -7.85 37.23
N MET A 6 53.35 -6.92 37.08
CA MET A 6 51.97 -7.25 36.68
C MET A 6 51.45 -6.39 35.51
N VAL A 7 52.34 -5.92 34.63
CA VAL A 7 51.95 -5.12 33.44
C VAL A 7 52.34 -5.80 32.11
N ASP A 8 53.10 -6.89 32.12
CA ASP A 8 53.67 -7.44 30.88
C ASP A 8 52.98 -8.69 30.31
N ASN A 9 51.86 -9.14 30.87
CA ASN A 9 51.17 -10.36 30.38
C ASN A 9 49.91 -10.13 29.52
N LEU A 10 49.64 -8.89 29.08
CA LEU A 10 48.48 -8.57 28.24
C LEU A 10 48.81 -7.86 26.92
N LYS A 11 50.08 -7.65 26.58
CA LYS A 11 50.48 -6.90 25.37
C LYS A 11 50.69 -7.71 24.09
N ASN A 12 50.57 -9.04 24.11
CA ASN A 12 50.90 -9.89 22.95
C ASN A 12 49.80 -10.89 22.53
N ARG A 13 48.52 -10.50 22.60
CA ARG A 13 47.48 -11.22 21.84
C ARG A 13 47.03 -10.37 20.67
N GLU A 14 47.58 -10.67 19.50
CA GLU A 14 47.01 -10.26 18.22
C GLU A 14 45.53 -10.66 18.20
N ILE A 15 44.67 -9.65 18.08
CA ILE A 15 43.24 -9.83 17.88
C ILE A 15 43.07 -10.15 16.39
N PRO A 16 42.44 -11.27 16.00
CA PRO A 16 42.20 -11.52 14.59
C PRO A 16 41.23 -10.46 14.08
N GLU A 17 41.61 -9.72 13.03
CA GLU A 17 40.65 -8.96 12.22
C GLU A 17 39.63 -9.95 11.65
N ILE A 18 38.43 -9.96 12.22
CA ILE A 18 37.29 -10.63 11.60
C ILE A 18 36.87 -9.70 10.45
N ALA A 19 37.29 -10.07 9.24
CA ALA A 19 36.82 -9.44 8.02
C ALA A 19 35.30 -9.64 7.92
N TRP A 20 34.54 -8.60 8.24
CA TRP A 20 33.11 -8.53 7.93
C TRP A 20 32.95 -8.68 6.41
N SER A 21 32.41 -9.81 5.97
CA SER A 21 31.94 -9.94 4.59
C SER A 21 30.83 -8.93 4.37
N ARG A 22 31.11 -7.85 3.60
CA ARG A 22 30.12 -6.87 3.13
C ARG A 22 29.20 -7.44 2.05
N THR A 23 28.73 -8.66 2.26
CA THR A 23 27.80 -9.33 1.37
C THR A 23 26.59 -9.67 2.19
N LEU A 24 25.46 -9.00 1.87
CA LEU A 24 24.13 -9.56 2.15
C LEU A 24 24.15 -11.03 1.71
N PRO A 25 23.47 -11.94 2.41
CA PRO A 25 23.42 -13.34 1.99
C PRO A 25 22.92 -13.39 0.54
N THR A 26 23.86 -13.64 -0.38
CA THR A 26 23.56 -14.09 -1.73
C THR A 26 23.03 -15.51 -1.58
N ASN A 27 22.00 -15.84 -2.36
CA ASN A 27 21.25 -17.11 -2.36
C ASN A 27 22.14 -18.35 -2.57
N GLU A 28 22.98 -18.68 -1.60
CA GLU A 28 23.77 -19.91 -1.53
C GLU A 28 23.61 -20.53 -0.14
N ALA A 29 22.36 -20.78 0.25
CA ALA A 29 22.05 -21.77 1.27
C ALA A 29 20.69 -22.39 0.91
N GLU A 30 20.64 -23.72 1.03
CA GLU A 30 19.51 -24.61 0.75
C GLU A 30 19.27 -24.98 -0.73
N LYS A 31 20.19 -25.80 -1.26
CA LYS A 31 19.78 -26.89 -2.17
C LYS A 31 18.97 -27.92 -1.37
N GLU A 32 17.71 -27.61 -1.12
CA GLU A 32 16.74 -28.66 -0.85
C GLU A 32 16.59 -29.46 -2.16
N LYS A 33 17.10 -30.69 -2.18
CA LYS A 33 16.91 -31.65 -3.27
C LYS A 33 15.42 -32.00 -3.35
N THR A 34 14.62 -31.12 -3.96
CA THR A 34 13.29 -31.46 -4.45
C THR A 34 13.44 -31.98 -5.88
N SER A 35 12.97 -33.20 -6.10
CA SER A 35 13.01 -33.87 -7.39
C SER A 35 12.02 -33.23 -8.37
N SER A 36 12.37 -32.07 -8.92
CA SER A 36 11.99 -31.53 -10.23
C SER A 36 12.41 -30.05 -10.26
N ASP A 37 13.64 -29.80 -10.73
CA ASP A 37 14.20 -28.46 -10.94
C ASP A 37 13.49 -27.73 -12.11
N GLN A 38 12.20 -27.42 -11.96
CA GLN A 38 11.56 -26.39 -12.78
C GLN A 38 11.85 -25.02 -12.17
N VAL A 39 13.02 -24.47 -12.52
CA VAL A 39 13.32 -23.06 -12.28
C VAL A 39 12.39 -22.23 -13.15
N ILE A 40 11.37 -21.62 -12.55
CA ILE A 40 10.46 -20.73 -13.28
C ILE A 40 11.22 -19.47 -13.66
N ARG A 41 11.42 -19.31 -14.97
CA ARG A 41 11.96 -18.11 -15.58
C ARG A 41 10.80 -17.23 -16.04
N TYR A 42 10.53 -16.19 -15.27
CA TYR A 42 9.47 -15.22 -15.61
C TYR A 42 9.71 -14.48 -16.93
N GLY A 43 10.90 -14.55 -17.53
CA GLY A 43 11.17 -13.97 -18.84
C GLY A 43 10.19 -14.42 -19.92
N ASP A 44 9.91 -15.72 -20.00
CA ASP A 44 9.00 -16.28 -21.01
C ASP A 44 7.53 -15.97 -20.67
N GLU A 45 7.15 -16.05 -19.40
CA GLU A 45 5.78 -15.73 -18.98
C GLU A 45 5.44 -14.25 -19.24
N ILE A 46 6.40 -13.34 -18.97
CA ILE A 46 6.26 -11.91 -19.24
C ILE A 46 6.27 -11.62 -20.74
N ALA A 47 7.17 -12.25 -21.51
CA ALA A 47 7.25 -12.06 -22.96
C ALA A 47 5.96 -12.52 -23.67
N ASN A 48 5.30 -13.54 -23.14
CA ASN A 48 4.01 -14.03 -23.64
C ASN A 48 2.81 -13.31 -23.02
N HIS A 49 3.02 -12.24 -22.23
CA HIS A 49 1.96 -11.47 -21.56
C HIS A 49 0.99 -12.34 -20.75
N ARG A 50 1.50 -13.39 -20.12
CA ARG A 50 0.69 -14.29 -19.30
C ARG A 50 0.37 -13.67 -17.96
N ASP A 51 -0.74 -14.12 -17.38
CA ASP A 51 -1.17 -13.75 -16.03
C ASP A 51 -0.13 -14.20 -15.00
N ILE A 52 0.23 -13.30 -14.09
CA ILE A 52 1.30 -13.51 -13.11
C ILE A 52 0.70 -13.61 -11.70
N PRO A 53 0.86 -14.74 -11.00
CA PRO A 53 0.49 -14.82 -9.59
C PRO A 53 1.46 -14.03 -8.72
N PHE A 54 0.90 -13.28 -7.77
CA PHE A 54 1.61 -12.36 -6.90
C PHE A 54 1.05 -12.41 -5.48
N MET A 55 1.93 -12.51 -4.48
CA MET A 55 1.57 -12.44 -3.07
C MET A 55 1.93 -11.05 -2.51
N PRO A 56 0.95 -10.21 -2.13
CA PRO A 56 1.20 -8.95 -1.44
C PRO A 56 1.63 -9.21 0.01
N VAL A 57 2.60 -8.42 0.47
CA VAL A 57 3.15 -8.46 1.84
C VAL A 57 3.16 -7.07 2.48
N ASN A 58 3.31 -6.01 1.68
CA ASN A 58 3.29 -4.64 2.17
C ASN A 58 2.57 -3.71 1.17
N ILE A 59 2.09 -2.58 1.69
CA ILE A 59 1.21 -1.66 0.98
C ILE A 59 1.75 -0.25 1.15
N GLU A 60 1.79 0.50 0.06
CA GLU A 60 2.10 1.93 0.05
C GLU A 60 1.02 2.68 -0.73
N GLU A 61 0.44 3.69 -0.09
CA GLU A 61 -0.41 4.67 -0.77
C GLU A 61 0.45 5.79 -1.34
N SER A 62 0.25 6.12 -2.60
CA SER A 62 1.00 7.21 -3.22
C SER A 62 0.13 7.99 -4.21
N LYS A 63 0.73 8.96 -4.88
CA LYS A 63 0.09 9.74 -5.93
C LYS A 63 0.97 9.77 -7.16
N GLU A 64 0.35 9.67 -8.32
CA GLU A 64 1.02 9.86 -9.60
C GLU A 64 0.35 10.97 -10.40
N TYR A 65 1.18 11.82 -11.02
CA TYR A 65 0.70 12.97 -11.76
C TYR A 65 0.36 12.56 -13.19
N ILE A 66 -0.92 12.59 -13.52
CA ILE A 66 -1.42 12.35 -14.87
C ILE A 66 -1.90 13.70 -15.40
N TYR A 67 -1.25 14.21 -16.45
CA TYR A 67 -1.50 15.55 -17.01
C TYR A 67 -1.53 16.66 -15.95
N GLY A 68 -0.60 16.60 -14.98
CA GLY A 68 -0.50 17.59 -13.89
C GLY A 68 -1.50 17.40 -12.75
N THR A 69 -2.44 16.45 -12.84
CA THR A 69 -3.37 16.13 -11.75
C THR A 69 -2.87 14.92 -10.97
N PRO A 70 -2.65 15.03 -9.63
CA PRO A 70 -2.25 13.90 -8.82
C PRO A 70 -3.42 12.94 -8.63
N HIS A 71 -3.25 11.72 -9.12
CA HIS A 71 -4.19 10.61 -8.97
C HIS A 71 -3.71 9.65 -7.89
N TYR A 72 -4.65 9.12 -7.12
CA TYR A 72 -4.35 8.08 -6.14
C TYR A 72 -3.89 6.80 -6.83
N ILE A 73 -2.81 6.22 -6.32
CA ILE A 73 -2.34 4.90 -6.72
C ILE A 73 -2.08 4.05 -5.47
N LEU A 74 -2.16 2.74 -5.64
CA LEU A 74 -1.85 1.78 -4.59
C LEU A 74 -0.68 0.90 -5.04
N ARG A 75 0.42 0.88 -4.29
CA ARG A 75 1.56 0.00 -4.55
C ARG A 75 1.53 -1.16 -3.58
N LEU A 76 1.50 -2.36 -4.12
CA LEU A 76 1.61 -3.59 -3.36
C LEU A 76 3.02 -4.15 -3.56
N TYR A 77 3.77 -4.29 -2.47
CA TYR A 77 5.06 -4.96 -2.46
C TYR A 77 4.87 -6.39 -2.00
N GLY A 78 5.60 -7.30 -2.63
CA GLY A 78 5.40 -8.71 -2.40
C GLY A 78 6.37 -9.57 -3.16
N TYR A 79 5.98 -10.80 -3.42
CA TYR A 79 6.80 -11.76 -4.13
C TYR A 79 6.00 -12.56 -5.15
N LEU A 80 6.70 -13.04 -6.17
CA LEU A 80 6.20 -13.95 -7.20
C LEU A 80 6.28 -15.40 -6.72
N VAL A 81 5.68 -16.35 -7.44
CA VAL A 81 5.66 -17.78 -7.02
C VAL A 81 7.03 -18.41 -6.76
N ASN A 82 8.11 -17.85 -7.32
CA ASN A 82 9.48 -18.32 -7.12
C ASN A 82 10.23 -17.53 -6.02
N GLY A 83 9.54 -16.67 -5.26
CA GLY A 83 10.11 -15.85 -4.19
C GLY A 83 10.77 -14.54 -4.64
N GLN A 84 10.86 -14.25 -5.95
CA GLN A 84 11.43 -12.99 -6.41
C GLN A 84 10.57 -11.80 -5.99
N LYS A 85 11.22 -10.76 -5.45
CA LYS A 85 10.56 -9.51 -5.04
C LYS A 85 9.90 -8.83 -6.24
N ALA A 86 8.66 -8.39 -6.06
CA ALA A 86 7.91 -7.66 -7.05
C ALA A 86 7.12 -6.52 -6.42
N VAL A 87 6.82 -5.51 -7.23
CA VAL A 87 5.86 -4.46 -6.90
C VAL A 87 4.76 -4.45 -7.95
N VAL A 88 3.52 -4.37 -7.50
CA VAL A 88 2.33 -4.17 -8.35
C VAL A 88 1.77 -2.79 -8.03
N THR A 89 1.87 -1.88 -8.99
CA THR A 89 1.27 -0.53 -8.93
C THR A 89 -0.10 -0.59 -9.58
N ILE A 90 -1.13 -0.37 -8.77
CA ILE A 90 -2.53 -0.38 -9.18
C ILE A 90 -2.99 1.05 -9.44
N THR A 91 -3.51 1.27 -10.64
CA THR A 91 -4.02 2.54 -11.16
C THR A 91 -5.52 2.47 -11.43
N GLY A 92 -6.16 3.61 -11.71
CA GLY A 92 -7.60 3.64 -12.05
C GLY A 92 -8.55 3.54 -10.87
N ILE A 93 -8.03 3.57 -9.64
CA ILE A 93 -8.83 3.52 -8.42
C ILE A 93 -9.67 4.81 -8.31
N LYS A 94 -10.99 4.66 -8.26
CA LYS A 94 -11.90 5.79 -8.01
C LYS A 94 -11.83 6.16 -6.54
N VAL A 95 -11.37 7.38 -6.23
CA VAL A 95 -11.44 7.93 -4.88
C VAL A 95 -12.79 8.60 -4.69
N PHE A 96 -13.58 8.20 -3.71
CA PHE A 96 -14.93 8.75 -3.56
C PHE A 96 -15.46 8.74 -2.13
N PHE A 97 -16.53 9.48 -1.89
CA PHE A 97 -17.46 9.31 -0.76
C PHE A 97 -18.89 9.53 -1.28
N ASP A 98 -19.88 9.14 -0.50
CA ASP A 98 -21.28 9.19 -0.90
C ASP A 98 -22.05 10.19 -0.03
N ILE A 99 -22.98 10.93 -0.64
CA ILE A 99 -23.90 11.86 0.03
C ILE A 99 -25.33 11.37 -0.18
N CYS A 100 -26.05 11.12 0.91
CA CYS A 100 -27.45 10.69 0.87
C CYS A 100 -28.33 11.80 0.29
N VAL A 101 -29.16 11.48 -0.70
CA VAL A 101 -30.13 12.43 -1.25
C VAL A 101 -31.38 12.40 -0.39
N PRO A 102 -31.84 13.54 0.17
CA PRO A 102 -33.04 13.59 0.99
C PRO A 102 -34.28 13.15 0.20
N ASN A 103 -35.21 12.49 0.89
CA ASN A 103 -36.48 12.09 0.30
C ASN A 103 -37.21 13.32 -0.26
N ASN A 104 -37.90 13.15 -1.39
CA ASN A 104 -38.72 14.18 -2.04
C ASN A 104 -37.95 15.42 -2.53
N THR A 105 -36.61 15.37 -2.59
CA THR A 105 -35.82 16.47 -3.15
C THR A 105 -35.48 16.20 -4.62
N SER A 106 -35.61 17.23 -5.45
CA SER A 106 -35.17 17.20 -6.84
C SER A 106 -33.64 17.03 -6.92
N ILE A 107 -33.18 16.01 -7.66
CA ILE A 107 -31.76 15.70 -7.86
C ILE A 107 -30.96 16.93 -8.32
N PRO A 108 -31.36 17.66 -9.38
CA PRO A 108 -30.67 18.89 -9.79
C PRO A 108 -30.60 19.95 -8.68
N LYS A 109 -31.70 20.17 -7.95
CA LYS A 109 -31.75 21.17 -6.88
C LYS A 109 -30.78 20.83 -5.75
N PHE A 110 -30.77 19.56 -5.34
CA PHE A 110 -29.87 19.11 -4.28
C PHE A 110 -28.41 19.15 -4.74
N TRP A 111 -28.12 18.74 -5.98
CA TRP A 111 -26.77 18.80 -6.53
C TRP A 111 -26.25 20.25 -6.60
N SER A 112 -27.08 21.21 -7.02
CA SER A 112 -26.72 22.62 -6.99
C SER A 112 -26.39 23.13 -5.58
N LYS A 113 -27.12 22.66 -4.55
CA LYS A 113 -26.79 22.95 -3.14
C LYS A 113 -25.40 22.41 -2.77
N ILE A 114 -25.12 21.13 -3.07
CA ILE A 114 -23.83 20.51 -2.79
C ILE A 114 -22.69 21.21 -3.52
N LYS A 115 -22.86 21.55 -4.80
CA LYS A 115 -21.86 22.34 -5.56
C LYS A 115 -21.59 23.68 -4.91
N GLY A 116 -22.63 24.40 -4.48
CA GLY A 116 -22.48 25.68 -3.81
C GLY A 116 -21.61 25.55 -2.56
N ILE A 117 -21.92 24.56 -1.71
CA ILE A 117 -21.17 24.28 -0.47
C ILE A 117 -19.70 23.94 -0.77
N LEU A 118 -19.44 23.03 -1.71
CA LEU A 118 -18.08 22.62 -2.06
C LEU A 118 -17.27 23.74 -2.74
N ALA A 119 -17.92 24.62 -3.51
CA ALA A 119 -17.26 25.71 -4.22
C ALA A 119 -16.88 26.88 -3.30
N THR A 120 -17.67 27.16 -2.26
CA THR A 120 -17.41 28.28 -1.33
C THR A 120 -16.77 27.83 -0.02
N GLY A 121 -16.89 26.56 0.32
CA GLY A 121 -16.41 26.00 1.58
C GLY A 121 -14.89 25.92 1.65
N LYS A 122 -14.39 25.89 2.88
CA LYS A 122 -12.98 25.63 3.20
C LYS A 122 -12.90 24.53 4.25
N ASP A 123 -11.87 23.70 4.18
CA ASP A 123 -11.54 22.78 5.27
C ASP A 123 -10.96 23.55 6.48
N GLY A 124 -10.73 22.85 7.59
CA GLY A 124 -10.19 23.42 8.82
C GLY A 124 -8.78 24.01 8.68
N SER A 125 -8.07 23.71 7.58
CA SER A 125 -6.78 24.29 7.22
C SER A 125 -6.88 25.43 6.21
N GLY A 126 -8.10 25.78 5.77
CA GLY A 126 -8.35 26.83 4.79
C GLY A 126 -8.24 26.40 3.33
N ASN A 127 -8.06 25.11 3.04
CA ASN A 127 -7.98 24.59 1.67
C ASN A 127 -9.37 24.56 1.03
N THR A 128 -9.39 24.71 -0.30
CA THR A 128 -10.61 24.64 -1.11
C THR A 128 -10.52 23.46 -2.07
N VAL A 129 -11.67 23.05 -2.63
CA VAL A 129 -11.71 22.00 -3.66
C VAL A 129 -11.97 22.63 -5.02
N ASN A 130 -11.16 22.25 -6.01
CA ASN A 130 -11.41 22.63 -7.39
C ASN A 130 -12.56 21.78 -7.96
N MET A 131 -13.72 22.42 -8.18
CA MET A 131 -14.92 21.77 -8.70
C MET A 131 -14.74 21.12 -10.08
N ASN A 132 -13.77 21.57 -10.89
CA ASN A 132 -13.49 20.96 -12.19
C ASN A 132 -12.87 19.56 -12.08
N LEU A 133 -12.33 19.21 -10.91
CA LEU A 133 -11.76 17.90 -10.62
C LEU A 133 -12.76 16.94 -9.97
N ILE A 134 -13.93 17.43 -9.54
CA ILE A 134 -14.96 16.61 -8.90
C ILE A 134 -15.89 16.05 -9.97
N GLN A 135 -16.11 14.75 -9.94
CA GLN A 135 -17.17 14.09 -10.68
C GLN A 135 -18.27 13.64 -9.73
N MET A 136 -19.49 13.52 -10.24
CA MET A 136 -20.64 13.04 -9.48
C MET A 136 -21.34 11.93 -10.26
N GLU A 137 -21.60 10.82 -9.59
CA GLU A 137 -22.42 9.71 -10.08
C GLU A 137 -23.64 9.54 -9.16
N CYS A 138 -24.80 9.17 -9.73
CA CYS A 138 -25.99 8.82 -8.96
C CYS A 138 -26.04 7.31 -8.74
N ILE A 139 -26.10 6.87 -7.48
CA ILE A 139 -26.15 5.43 -7.14
C ILE A 139 -27.31 5.13 -6.19
N LYS A 140 -27.76 3.88 -6.16
CA LYS A 140 -28.71 3.38 -5.16
C LYS A 140 -28.04 2.36 -4.26
N ALA A 141 -28.03 2.62 -2.95
CA ALA A 141 -27.41 1.75 -1.95
C ALA A 141 -28.27 1.64 -0.68
N TYR A 142 -28.05 0.60 0.11
CA TYR A 142 -28.69 0.50 1.43
C TYR A 142 -27.94 1.40 2.41
N PRO A 143 -28.65 2.23 3.21
CA PRO A 143 -28.01 3.00 4.26
C PRO A 143 -27.36 2.09 5.29
N ILE A 144 -26.19 2.51 5.80
CA ILE A 144 -25.43 1.76 6.81
C ILE A 144 -26.12 1.86 8.19
N ARG A 145 -26.76 3.01 8.48
CA ARG A 145 -27.39 3.27 9.78
C ARG A 145 -28.85 2.80 9.80
N GLY A 146 -29.12 1.81 10.65
CA GLY A 146 -30.46 1.24 10.83
C GLY A 146 -30.83 0.25 9.73
N TYR A 147 -31.94 -0.46 9.92
CA TYR A 147 -32.47 -1.39 8.92
C TYR A 147 -33.35 -0.65 7.92
N HIS A 148 -33.08 -0.81 6.62
CA HIS A 148 -33.87 -0.23 5.55
C HIS A 148 -34.23 -1.31 4.53
N ALA A 149 -35.53 -1.55 4.33
CA ALA A 149 -36.01 -2.51 3.34
C ALA A 149 -35.79 -2.04 1.88
N LYS A 150 -35.48 -0.75 1.67
CA LYS A 150 -35.30 -0.15 0.34
C LYS A 150 -33.98 0.59 0.26
N LYS A 151 -33.36 0.57 -0.92
CA LYS A 151 -32.18 1.37 -1.23
C LYS A 151 -32.55 2.85 -1.29
N LYS A 152 -31.68 3.71 -0.74
CA LYS A 152 -31.73 5.17 -0.90
C LYS A 152 -30.86 5.61 -2.06
N LEU A 153 -31.13 6.81 -2.57
CA LEU A 153 -30.33 7.45 -3.59
C LEU A 153 -29.15 8.19 -2.94
N TYR A 154 -27.97 8.08 -3.54
CA TYR A 154 -26.77 8.78 -3.12
C TYR A 154 -26.10 9.47 -4.30
N PHE A 155 -25.47 10.61 -4.04
CA PHE A 155 -24.45 11.18 -4.91
C PHE A 155 -23.09 10.63 -4.51
N ARG A 156 -22.46 9.89 -5.41
CA ARG A 156 -21.06 9.49 -5.29
C ARG A 156 -20.18 10.62 -5.79
N ILE A 157 -19.50 11.28 -4.87
CA ILE A 157 -18.56 12.36 -5.13
C ILE A 157 -17.19 11.75 -5.38
N ILE A 158 -16.71 11.82 -6.61
CA ILE A 158 -15.44 11.23 -7.04
C ILE A 158 -14.39 12.33 -7.15
N THR A 159 -13.22 12.09 -6.57
CA THR A 159 -12.06 12.96 -6.64
C THR A 159 -10.86 12.22 -7.25
N PRO A 160 -9.84 12.93 -7.75
CA PRO A 160 -8.62 12.28 -8.26
C PRO A 160 -7.78 11.61 -7.16
N ASN A 161 -7.78 12.16 -5.94
CA ASN A 161 -6.94 11.67 -4.84
C ASN A 161 -7.59 11.83 -3.46
N LYS A 162 -6.95 11.21 -2.46
CA LYS A 162 -7.44 11.16 -1.07
C LYS A 162 -7.50 12.52 -0.39
N ASP A 163 -6.55 13.42 -0.65
CA ASP A 163 -6.51 14.74 -0.03
C ASP A 163 -7.71 15.56 -0.45
N LEU A 164 -8.01 15.62 -1.75
CA LEU A 164 -9.20 16.33 -2.26
C LEU A 164 -10.49 15.72 -1.72
N ARG A 165 -10.55 14.40 -1.54
CA ARG A 165 -11.68 13.74 -0.87
C ARG A 165 -11.80 14.20 0.59
N PHE A 166 -10.71 14.24 1.34
CA PHE A 166 -10.72 14.66 2.73
C PHE A 166 -11.10 16.13 2.89
N THR A 167 -10.55 17.03 2.07
CA THR A 167 -10.96 18.44 2.05
C THR A 167 -12.44 18.58 1.73
N ALA A 168 -12.96 17.84 0.73
CA ALA A 168 -14.39 17.86 0.40
C ALA A 168 -15.27 17.35 1.57
N LEU A 169 -14.87 16.25 2.22
CA LEU A 169 -15.56 15.72 3.39
C LEU A 169 -15.56 16.70 4.55
N ASP A 170 -14.43 17.35 4.81
CA ASP A 170 -14.29 18.30 5.92
C ASP A 170 -15.11 19.58 5.68
N ILE A 171 -15.22 20.05 4.43
CA ILE A 171 -16.14 21.13 4.04
C ILE A 171 -17.59 20.75 4.36
N ILE A 172 -18.02 19.54 4.00
CA ILE A 172 -19.38 19.07 4.29
C ILE A 172 -19.59 18.93 5.81
N SER A 173 -18.61 18.41 6.53
CA SER A 173 -18.62 18.31 7.99
C SER A 173 -18.75 19.68 8.66
N SER A 174 -17.97 20.67 8.20
CA SER A 174 -18.01 22.05 8.68
C SER A 174 -19.35 22.72 8.39
N TYR A 175 -19.94 22.48 7.20
CA TYR A 175 -21.28 22.95 6.89
C TYR A 175 -22.33 22.38 7.86
N ASN A 176 -22.22 21.09 8.19
CA ASN A 176 -23.13 20.40 9.11
C ASN A 176 -23.04 20.86 10.57
N SER A 177 -21.94 21.53 10.96
CA SER A 177 -21.75 22.06 12.31
C SER A 177 -22.48 23.39 12.54
N ASN A 178 -22.97 24.05 11.49
CA ASN A 178 -23.71 25.30 11.60
C ASN A 178 -25.20 25.02 11.85
N ASP A 179 -25.56 24.80 13.12
CA ASP A 179 -26.85 24.89 13.86
C ASP A 179 -28.25 24.66 13.21
N ASP A 180 -28.39 24.33 11.93
CA ASP A 180 -29.69 23.92 11.34
C ASP A 180 -29.76 22.39 11.18
N PRO A 181 -30.37 21.67 12.13
CA PRO A 181 -30.47 20.21 12.10
C PRO A 181 -31.32 19.67 10.93
N GLU A 182 -32.23 20.46 10.34
CA GLU A 182 -33.00 20.03 9.16
C GLU A 182 -32.18 20.09 7.87
N CYS A 183 -31.12 20.91 7.84
CA CYS A 183 -30.24 21.05 6.68
C CYS A 183 -29.04 20.10 6.65
N LYS A 184 -28.92 19.20 7.64
CA LYS A 184 -27.77 18.31 7.79
C LYS A 184 -27.63 17.35 6.60
N ILE A 185 -26.44 17.34 6.01
CA ILE A 185 -26.06 16.47 4.91
C ILE A 185 -25.56 15.14 5.48
N GLU A 186 -26.27 14.06 5.18
CA GLU A 186 -25.85 12.71 5.57
C GLU A 186 -24.82 12.16 4.57
N THR A 187 -23.66 11.76 5.07
CA THR A 187 -22.57 11.13 4.31
C THR A 187 -22.51 9.63 4.55
N ALA A 188 -21.91 8.91 3.60
CA ALA A 188 -21.57 7.50 3.69
C ALA A 188 -20.27 7.24 2.93
N SER A 189 -19.63 6.08 3.17
CA SER A 189 -18.33 5.75 2.58
C SER A 189 -17.28 6.85 2.85
N ASP A 190 -17.40 7.48 4.01
CA ASP A 190 -16.74 8.69 4.50
C ASP A 190 -15.60 8.39 5.48
N ASP A 191 -15.02 7.18 5.38
CA ASP A 191 -13.89 6.71 6.17
C ASP A 191 -12.75 7.76 6.20
N THR A 192 -12.28 8.13 7.40
CA THR A 192 -11.19 9.11 7.64
C THR A 192 -9.83 8.47 7.91
N GLY A 193 -9.80 7.15 8.11
CA GLY A 193 -8.57 6.37 8.32
C GLY A 193 -7.83 6.06 7.02
N THR A 194 -7.01 5.00 7.06
CA THR A 194 -6.18 4.61 5.91
C THR A 194 -7.03 4.20 4.71
N TYR A 195 -6.87 4.92 3.60
CA TYR A 195 -7.80 4.84 2.47
C TYR A 195 -7.68 3.50 1.71
N TYR A 196 -6.50 2.87 1.70
CA TYR A 196 -6.31 1.58 1.05
C TYR A 196 -7.25 0.49 1.59
N CYS A 197 -7.66 0.54 2.86
CA CYS A 197 -8.59 -0.43 3.43
C CYS A 197 -9.96 -0.35 2.73
N LYS A 198 -10.41 0.88 2.47
CA LYS A 198 -11.62 1.11 1.68
C LYS A 198 -11.43 0.60 0.26
N VAL A 199 -10.32 0.96 -0.38
CA VAL A 199 -10.03 0.51 -1.76
C VAL A 199 -10.04 -1.02 -1.86
N ALA A 200 -9.38 -1.70 -0.92
CA ALA A 200 -9.37 -3.16 -0.89
C ALA A 200 -10.75 -3.77 -0.71
N ARG A 201 -11.60 -3.18 0.14
CA ARG A 201 -13.00 -3.62 0.33
C ARG A 201 -13.85 -3.40 -0.92
N GLU A 202 -13.78 -2.22 -1.53
CA GLU A 202 -14.61 -1.85 -2.69
C GLU A 202 -14.24 -2.68 -3.93
N TYR A 203 -12.94 -2.93 -4.14
CA TYR A 203 -12.43 -3.62 -5.31
C TYR A 203 -12.05 -5.07 -5.08
N LYS A 204 -12.23 -5.58 -3.85
CA LYS A 204 -11.84 -6.94 -3.44
C LYS A 204 -10.37 -7.25 -3.73
N ILE A 205 -9.50 -6.26 -3.50
CA ILE A 205 -8.06 -6.42 -3.67
C ILE A 205 -7.56 -7.39 -2.60
N PRO A 206 -6.89 -8.50 -2.95
CA PRO A 206 -6.21 -9.33 -1.98
C PRO A 206 -5.07 -8.51 -1.36
N LEU A 207 -5.19 -8.18 -0.06
CA LEU A 207 -4.09 -7.58 0.71
C LEU A 207 -3.22 -8.63 1.38
N SER A 208 -3.77 -9.83 1.56
CA SER A 208 -3.09 -11.05 1.96
C SER A 208 -3.67 -12.20 1.11
N GLY A 209 -2.82 -13.12 0.67
CA GLY A 209 -3.19 -14.18 -0.25
C GLY A 209 -2.86 -13.87 -1.72
N TRP A 210 -2.86 -14.92 -2.54
CA TRP A 210 -2.43 -14.84 -3.93
C TRP A 210 -3.41 -14.02 -4.78
N GLY A 211 -2.90 -12.95 -5.38
CA GLY A 211 -3.55 -12.19 -6.45
C GLY A 211 -3.03 -12.58 -7.83
N LEU A 212 -3.84 -12.37 -8.86
CA LEU A 212 -3.49 -12.54 -10.25
C LEU A 212 -3.36 -11.19 -10.92
N VAL A 213 -2.18 -10.92 -11.47
CA VAL A 213 -1.86 -9.74 -12.26
C VAL A 213 -2.06 -10.10 -13.73
N SER A 214 -3.06 -9.51 -14.37
CA SER A 214 -3.37 -9.67 -15.80
C SER A 214 -3.14 -8.35 -16.54
N ASP A 215 -3.05 -8.39 -17.88
CA ASP A 215 -3.02 -7.21 -18.77
C ASP A 215 -2.24 -6.01 -18.18
N TYR A 216 -0.96 -6.27 -17.90
CA TYR A 216 -0.06 -5.36 -17.21
C TYR A 216 0.96 -4.75 -18.15
N ARG A 217 1.50 -3.61 -17.73
CA ARG A 217 2.76 -3.08 -18.25
C ARG A 217 3.90 -3.49 -17.32
N TYR A 218 4.96 -4.03 -17.88
CA TYR A 218 6.10 -4.54 -17.12
C TYR A 218 7.30 -3.60 -17.19
N ASN A 219 7.92 -3.31 -16.04
CA ASN A 219 9.05 -2.40 -15.88
C ASN A 219 8.87 -1.09 -16.66
N PHE A 220 7.62 -0.63 -16.71
CA PHE A 220 7.22 0.51 -17.49
C PHE A 220 7.81 1.78 -16.86
N SER A 221 8.78 2.37 -17.56
CA SER A 221 9.43 3.60 -17.14
C SER A 221 8.84 4.75 -17.95
N ALA A 222 7.74 5.34 -17.47
CA ALA A 222 7.23 6.60 -18.00
C ALA A 222 7.63 7.76 -17.07
N PRO A 223 7.65 9.02 -17.55
CA PRO A 223 8.22 10.16 -16.81
C PRO A 223 7.56 10.44 -15.46
N TYR A 224 6.40 9.84 -15.19
CA TYR A 224 5.62 9.99 -13.96
C TYR A 224 5.67 8.77 -13.04
N TYR A 225 6.30 7.66 -13.45
CA TYR A 225 6.34 6.41 -12.69
C TYR A 225 7.72 6.23 -12.06
N ALA A 226 7.76 6.19 -10.74
CA ALA A 226 9.00 5.89 -10.02
C ALA A 226 9.36 4.42 -10.23
N LYS A 227 10.56 4.16 -10.78
CA LYS A 227 11.11 2.81 -10.81
C LYS A 227 11.38 2.37 -9.37
N SER A 228 10.82 1.23 -8.95
CA SER A 228 11.17 0.65 -7.66
C SER A 228 12.65 0.29 -7.64
N GLN A 229 13.42 0.88 -6.73
CA GLN A 229 14.83 0.57 -6.56
C GLN A 229 15.03 -0.79 -5.85
N HIS A 230 13.97 -1.31 -5.23
CA HIS A 230 14.05 -2.47 -4.32
C HIS A 230 13.45 -3.75 -4.91
N CYS A 231 12.72 -3.67 -6.03
CA CYS A 231 12.08 -4.81 -6.68
C CYS A 231 12.58 -4.96 -8.12
N PRO A 232 13.15 -6.12 -8.49
CA PRO A 232 13.56 -6.39 -9.88
C PRO A 232 12.38 -6.45 -10.86
N HIS A 233 11.18 -6.78 -10.36
CA HIS A 233 9.95 -6.84 -11.14
C HIS A 233 8.97 -5.76 -10.71
N ALA A 234 8.57 -4.91 -11.66
CA ALA A 234 7.54 -3.89 -11.45
C ALA A 234 6.41 -4.09 -12.47
N PHE A 235 5.20 -4.26 -11.97
CA PHE A 235 3.98 -4.40 -12.77
C PHE A 235 3.11 -3.17 -12.56
N TYR A 236 2.58 -2.62 -13.64
CA TYR A 236 1.59 -1.55 -13.62
C TYR A 236 0.29 -2.09 -14.21
N VAL A 237 -0.76 -2.05 -13.41
CA VAL A 237 -2.07 -2.62 -13.75
C VAL A 237 -3.18 -1.60 -13.53
N TYR A 238 -4.22 -1.72 -14.32
CA TYR A 238 -5.50 -1.10 -14.01
C TYR A 238 -6.21 -1.92 -12.93
N ILE A 239 -7.00 -1.28 -12.07
CA ILE A 239 -7.66 -1.92 -10.93
C ILE A 239 -8.46 -3.18 -11.29
N ASP A 240 -9.13 -3.19 -12.44
CA ASP A 240 -9.93 -4.34 -12.89
C ASP A 240 -9.08 -5.56 -13.31
N ASN A 241 -7.78 -5.36 -13.52
CA ASN A 241 -6.84 -6.39 -13.96
C ASN A 241 -6.03 -7.01 -12.80
N PHE A 242 -6.35 -6.68 -11.55
CA PHE A 242 -5.80 -7.34 -10.37
C PHE A 242 -6.91 -7.97 -9.53
N ARG A 243 -6.92 -9.30 -9.46
CA ARG A 243 -8.01 -10.06 -8.81
C ARG A 243 -7.48 -11.12 -7.86
N LEU A 244 -8.30 -11.50 -6.88
CA LEU A 244 -8.05 -12.68 -6.05
C LEU A 244 -8.03 -13.94 -6.93
N ILE A 245 -7.13 -14.88 -6.60
CA ILE A 245 -7.15 -16.21 -7.22
C ILE A 245 -8.11 -17.11 -6.43
N ASP A 246 -9.30 -17.32 -7.00
CA ASP A 246 -10.32 -18.21 -6.43
C ASP A 246 -10.15 -19.68 -6.89
N ASN A 247 -9.43 -19.91 -7.99
CA ASN A 247 -9.20 -21.24 -8.55
C ASN A 247 -7.78 -21.35 -9.12
N PHE A 248 -6.97 -22.23 -8.53
CA PHE A 248 -5.57 -22.45 -8.92
C PHE A 248 -5.39 -23.54 -9.98
N GLU A 249 -6.42 -24.33 -10.32
CA GLU A 249 -6.33 -25.43 -11.30
C GLU A 249 -5.70 -25.02 -12.65
N PRO A 250 -6.05 -23.87 -13.25
CA PRO A 250 -5.41 -23.43 -14.50
C PRO A 250 -3.92 -23.11 -14.31
N LEU A 251 -3.54 -22.61 -13.13
CA LEU A 251 -2.18 -22.21 -12.82
C LEU A 251 -1.28 -23.43 -12.59
N TYR A 252 -1.82 -24.56 -12.11
CA TYR A 252 -1.03 -25.79 -11.90
C TYR A 252 -0.44 -26.40 -13.18
N LYS A 253 -0.94 -25.99 -14.35
CA LYS A 253 -0.35 -26.37 -15.66
C LYS A 253 0.94 -25.60 -15.98
N ILE A 254 1.17 -24.48 -15.30
CA ILE A 254 2.27 -23.53 -15.57
C ILE A 254 3.22 -23.49 -14.36
N TYR A 255 2.66 -23.54 -13.16
CA TYR A 255 3.34 -23.38 -11.88
C TYR A 255 3.12 -24.64 -11.02
N PRO A 256 4.18 -25.30 -10.52
CA PRO A 256 4.02 -26.41 -9.57
C PRO A 256 3.16 -26.00 -8.37
N SER A 257 2.23 -26.88 -7.95
CA SER A 257 1.32 -26.59 -6.83
C SER A 257 2.05 -26.28 -5.52
N SER A 258 3.23 -26.87 -5.31
CA SER A 258 4.10 -26.62 -4.16
C SER A 258 4.50 -25.15 -3.99
N PHE A 259 4.52 -24.36 -5.07
CA PHE A 259 4.85 -22.93 -4.99
C PHE A 259 3.74 -22.07 -4.40
N PHE A 260 2.51 -22.56 -4.36
CA PHE A 260 1.40 -21.84 -3.73
C PHE A 260 1.16 -22.26 -2.28
N VAL A 261 1.65 -23.45 -1.89
CA VAL A 261 1.49 -24.02 -0.55
C VAL A 261 2.50 -23.43 0.44
N HIS A 262 3.74 -23.18 0.00
CA HIS A 262 4.80 -22.68 0.86
C HIS A 262 4.97 -21.17 0.70
N ASP A 263 4.89 -20.45 1.82
CA ASP A 263 5.25 -19.04 1.88
C ASP A 263 6.75 -18.88 1.57
N ARG A 264 7.08 -18.02 0.61
CA ARG A 264 8.45 -17.72 0.19
C ARG A 264 8.96 -16.40 0.78
N ALA A 265 8.25 -15.81 1.73
CA ALA A 265 8.69 -14.63 2.45
C ALA A 265 9.98 -14.92 3.22
N LEU A 266 10.97 -14.04 3.07
CA LEU A 266 12.18 -14.07 3.87
C LEU A 266 11.88 -13.44 5.24
N ILE A 267 12.05 -14.22 6.30
CA ILE A 267 11.92 -13.75 7.69
C ILE A 267 13.34 -13.50 8.23
N LEU A 268 13.59 -12.28 8.71
CA LEU A 268 14.85 -11.90 9.33
C LEU A 268 14.63 -11.66 10.82
N THR A 269 15.34 -12.41 11.66
CA THR A 269 15.46 -12.18 13.10
C THR A 269 16.88 -11.76 13.41
N TRP A 270 17.06 -10.65 14.12
CA TRP A 270 18.37 -10.12 14.49
C TRP A 270 18.32 -9.58 15.92
N ASP A 271 19.49 -9.49 16.54
CA ASP A 271 19.71 -8.94 17.88
C ASP A 271 20.93 -8.03 17.83
N ILE A 272 20.98 -7.04 18.73
CA ILE A 272 22.12 -6.12 18.89
C ILE A 272 22.58 -6.10 20.33
N GLU A 273 23.89 -6.21 20.50
CA GLU A 273 24.54 -6.06 21.79
C GLU A 273 25.28 -4.74 21.83
N THR A 274 25.08 -3.98 22.91
CA THR A 274 25.72 -2.68 23.14
C THR A 274 26.23 -2.60 24.57
N TYR A 275 27.30 -1.84 24.78
CA TYR A 275 27.94 -1.68 26.09
C TYR A 275 28.26 -0.22 26.35
N ASP A 276 28.36 0.17 27.62
CA ASP A 276 28.87 1.49 28.00
C ASP A 276 30.36 1.57 27.65
N SER A 277 30.68 2.29 26.59
CA SER A 277 32.04 2.49 26.09
C SER A 277 32.93 3.21 27.10
N ARG A 278 32.33 3.90 28.08
CA ARG A 278 33.03 4.62 29.14
C ARG A 278 33.30 3.75 30.36
N GLY A 279 32.76 2.53 30.42
CA GLY A 279 32.98 1.58 31.52
C GLY A 279 32.48 2.07 32.88
N LEU A 280 31.50 2.99 32.89
CA LEU A 280 30.98 3.63 34.09
C LEU A 280 29.78 2.87 34.69
N GLY A 281 29.39 1.74 34.08
CA GLY A 281 28.21 0.97 34.49
C GLY A 281 26.89 1.67 34.16
N ASN A 282 26.91 2.62 33.22
CA ASN A 282 25.71 3.30 32.76
C ASN A 282 25.00 2.48 31.68
N PHE A 283 23.75 2.85 31.39
CA PHE A 283 23.07 2.32 30.20
C PHE A 283 23.73 2.86 28.92
N PRO A 284 23.90 2.03 27.88
CA PRO A 284 24.43 2.48 26.59
C PRO A 284 23.55 3.58 25.99
N GLU A 285 24.17 4.65 25.51
CA GLU A 285 23.51 5.74 24.80
C GLU A 285 23.94 5.75 23.34
N ALA A 286 22.98 5.68 22.40
CA ALA A 286 23.27 5.60 20.95
C ALA A 286 24.20 6.71 20.39
N LYS A 287 24.29 7.86 21.05
CA LYS A 287 25.18 8.97 20.68
C LYS A 287 26.62 8.79 21.16
N ASN A 288 26.85 7.96 22.17
CA ASN A 288 28.11 7.83 22.89
C ASN A 288 28.70 6.42 22.80
N ASP A 289 27.85 5.42 22.61
CA ASP A 289 28.18 4.00 22.71
C ASP A 289 27.88 3.32 21.38
N THR A 290 28.93 2.82 20.73
CA THR A 290 28.82 2.11 19.44
C THR A 290 28.67 0.61 19.66
N SER A 291 27.91 -0.05 18.78
CA SER A 291 27.94 -1.51 18.66
C SER A 291 29.34 -1.96 18.25
N GLN A 292 29.79 -3.12 18.74
CA GLN A 292 30.95 -3.81 18.17
C GLN A 292 30.59 -4.51 16.85
#